data_AF-A0A1J4SBH2-F1
#
_entry.id   AF-A0A1J4SBH2-F1
#
_cell.length_a   1.000
_cell.length_b   1.000
_cell.length_c   1.000
_cell.angle_alpha   90.00
_cell.angle_beta   90.00
_cell.angle_gamma   90.00
#
_symmetry.space_group_name_H-M   'P 1'
#
loop_
_entity.id
_entity.type
_entity.pdbx_description
1 polymer ?
#
loop_
_entity_poly.entity_id
_entity_poly.type
_entity_poly.pdbx_seq_one_letter_code
_entity_poly.pdbx_strand_id
1 'polypeptide(L)'
;MTTGSRKRVFGDKISFKSFSCAPVNELGVVYLFGVLHDTFDFKIESIQSGFPDCIARRKVGSNRWEEVRIEFEYDSKSFLAHRHEPDGVDLIVCWTHNWKECPKRIEVIELSSLLGTAEQIDSEIKIKRQLTAWQRFCREKRLEGLAFDEIAKIWKNQKNKHLQHFTGCAKIRAPVTFTLCGLTTAHSLKTTFWKKEELWLN
;
A
#
# COMPACT_ATOMS: atom_id res chain seq x y z
N MET A 1 -8.33 -21.46 -35.47
CA MET A 1 -8.12 -20.00 -35.55
C MET A 1 -6.62 -19.74 -35.48
N THR A 2 -6.06 -18.93 -36.36
CA THR A 2 -4.62 -18.60 -36.35
C THR A 2 -4.33 -17.52 -35.29
N THR A 3 -3.64 -17.90 -34.22
CA THR A 3 -3.16 -16.96 -33.18
C THR A 3 -1.96 -16.17 -33.69
N GLY A 4 -2.20 -15.27 -34.63
CA GLY A 4 -1.18 -14.33 -35.12
C GLY A 4 -0.60 -13.51 -33.96
N SER A 5 0.73 -13.51 -33.83
CA SER A 5 1.43 -12.83 -32.74
C SER A 5 1.23 -11.32 -32.82
N ARG A 6 0.21 -10.79 -32.13
CA ARG A 6 0.01 -9.36 -31.96
C ARG A 6 1.17 -8.80 -31.13
N LYS A 7 2.01 -7.99 -31.79
CA LYS A 7 3.05 -7.20 -31.10
C LYS A 7 2.40 -6.37 -30.00
N ARG A 8 2.97 -6.37 -28.80
CA ARG A 8 2.51 -5.48 -27.72
C ARG A 8 2.83 -4.04 -28.07
N VAL A 9 1.82 -3.18 -27.98
CA VAL A 9 1.95 -1.72 -28.03
C VAL A 9 2.24 -1.22 -26.63
N PHE A 10 3.05 -0.16 -26.53
CA PHE A 10 3.37 0.53 -25.28
C PHE A 10 3.31 2.03 -25.55
N GLY A 11 2.89 2.81 -24.56
CA GLY A 11 2.93 4.28 -24.63
C GLY A 11 4.36 4.81 -24.48
N ASP A 12 4.49 6.14 -24.55
CA ASP A 12 5.75 6.86 -24.43
C ASP A 12 6.50 6.55 -23.13
N LYS A 13 7.82 6.79 -23.13
CA LYS A 13 8.66 6.57 -21.94
C LYS A 13 8.39 7.63 -20.87
N ILE A 14 8.11 7.16 -19.65
CA ILE A 14 7.93 7.97 -18.44
C ILE A 14 8.94 7.53 -17.38
N SER A 15 9.34 8.41 -16.46
CA SER A 15 10.40 8.18 -15.46
C SER A 15 9.83 7.78 -14.08
N PHE A 16 8.60 7.26 -14.05
CA PHE A 16 7.82 7.19 -12.81
C PHE A 16 7.85 5.82 -12.11
N LYS A 17 8.43 5.78 -10.90
CA LYS A 17 8.50 4.64 -9.96
C LYS A 17 8.88 3.28 -10.58
N SER A 18 7.89 2.50 -11.01
CA SER A 18 8.07 1.16 -11.61
C SER A 18 7.29 0.99 -12.92
N PHE A 19 6.70 2.07 -13.43
CA PHE A 19 5.88 2.07 -14.63
C PHE A 19 6.67 2.77 -15.74
N SER A 20 7.36 1.99 -16.59
CA SER A 20 8.36 2.54 -17.52
C SER A 20 7.79 3.06 -18.85
N CYS A 21 6.47 3.01 -19.04
CA CYS A 21 5.76 3.53 -20.22
C CYS A 21 4.43 4.12 -19.76
N ALA A 22 3.89 5.07 -20.52
CA ALA A 22 2.55 5.60 -20.33
C ALA A 22 1.45 4.52 -20.47
N PRO A 23 0.28 4.71 -19.84
CA PRO A 23 -0.94 3.94 -20.11
C PRO A 23 -1.31 3.93 -21.60
N VAL A 24 -2.03 2.89 -22.02
CA VAL A 24 -2.62 2.77 -23.38
C VAL A 24 -4.06 2.21 -23.33
N ASN A 25 -4.67 2.19 -22.13
CA ASN A 25 -6.01 1.68 -21.80
C ASN A 25 -6.37 2.05 -20.35
N GLU A 26 -7.62 1.82 -19.94
CA GLU A 26 -8.11 2.10 -18.58
C GLU A 26 -7.28 1.38 -17.51
N LEU A 27 -6.94 0.10 -17.73
CA LEU A 27 -6.17 -0.70 -16.76
C LEU A 27 -4.78 -0.10 -16.42
N GLY A 28 -4.17 0.64 -17.36
CA GLY A 28 -2.96 1.40 -17.09
C GLY A 28 -3.21 2.64 -16.22
N VAL A 29 -4.37 3.27 -16.35
CA VAL A 29 -4.83 4.40 -15.51
C VAL A 29 -5.15 3.92 -14.10
N VAL A 30 -5.91 2.82 -13.97
CA VAL A 30 -6.22 2.15 -12.69
C VAL A 30 -4.91 1.83 -11.94
N TYR A 31 -3.93 1.23 -12.61
CA TYR A 31 -2.63 0.91 -12.00
C TYR A 31 -1.86 2.17 -11.59
N LEU A 32 -1.81 3.19 -12.45
CA LEU A 32 -1.07 4.43 -12.19
C LEU A 32 -1.68 5.20 -11.00
N PHE A 33 -3.01 5.30 -10.92
CA PHE A 33 -3.69 5.85 -9.75
C PHE A 33 -3.50 4.98 -8.50
N GLY A 34 -3.54 3.65 -8.62
CA GLY A 34 -3.21 2.71 -7.54
C GLY A 34 -1.76 2.83 -7.02
N VAL A 35 -0.89 3.56 -7.72
CA VAL A 35 0.49 3.89 -7.32
C VAL A 35 0.63 5.38 -6.90
N LEU A 36 -0.41 6.20 -7.09
CA LEU A 36 -0.45 7.65 -6.82
C LEU A 36 -1.49 8.08 -5.77
N HIS A 37 -2.45 7.23 -5.36
CA HIS A 37 -3.57 7.65 -4.51
C HIS A 37 -3.12 8.32 -3.19
N ASP A 38 -2.02 7.86 -2.58
CA ASP A 38 -1.42 8.46 -1.38
C ASP A 38 -0.81 9.85 -1.65
N THR A 39 -0.32 10.11 -2.87
CA THR A 39 0.15 11.44 -3.32
C THR A 39 -1.01 12.43 -3.47
N PHE A 40 -2.23 11.91 -3.69
CA PHE A 40 -3.47 12.69 -3.81
C PHE A 40 -4.33 12.67 -2.51
N ASP A 41 -3.79 12.17 -1.39
CA ASP A 41 -4.46 11.89 -0.10
C ASP A 41 -5.80 11.11 -0.17
N PHE A 42 -5.97 10.29 -1.20
CA PHE A 42 -7.04 9.29 -1.24
C PHE A 42 -6.62 8.02 -0.49
N LYS A 43 -7.58 7.39 0.18
CA LYS A 43 -7.50 6.00 0.63
C LYS A 43 -8.51 5.19 -0.17
N ILE A 44 -8.02 4.19 -0.90
CA ILE A 44 -8.84 3.29 -1.71
C ILE A 44 -9.44 2.25 -0.75
N GLU A 45 -10.77 2.13 -0.73
CA GLU A 45 -11.49 1.17 0.10
C GLU A 45 -11.96 -0.03 -0.74
N SER A 46 -12.33 0.18 -2.02
CA SER A 46 -12.57 -0.90 -2.98
C SER A 46 -12.23 -0.51 -4.43
N ILE A 47 -11.94 -1.52 -5.26
CA ILE A 47 -11.92 -1.46 -6.72
C ILE A 47 -12.73 -2.65 -7.23
N GLN A 48 -13.57 -2.43 -8.23
CA GLN A 48 -14.50 -3.40 -8.81
C GLN A 48 -14.50 -3.30 -10.35
N SER A 49 -15.37 -4.07 -11.02
CA SER A 49 -15.50 -4.12 -12.48
C SER A 49 -16.89 -3.69 -12.95
N GLY A 50 -17.50 -2.75 -12.24
CA GLY A 50 -18.85 -2.28 -12.47
C GLY A 50 -19.05 -0.93 -11.79
N PHE A 51 -19.82 -0.07 -12.43
CA PHE A 51 -19.95 1.35 -12.10
C PHE A 51 -20.38 1.62 -10.64
N PRO A 52 -19.69 2.52 -9.90
CA PRO A 52 -18.41 3.15 -10.21
C PRO A 52 -17.23 2.19 -9.98
N ASP A 53 -16.18 2.26 -10.79
CA ASP A 53 -15.01 1.36 -10.72
C ASP A 53 -14.36 1.28 -9.33
N CYS A 54 -14.37 2.37 -8.57
CA CYS A 54 -13.62 2.51 -7.33
C CYS A 54 -14.37 3.33 -6.27
N ILE A 55 -14.34 2.84 -5.04
CA ILE A 55 -14.75 3.62 -3.87
C ILE A 55 -13.48 3.99 -3.09
N ALA A 56 -13.24 5.29 -3.01
CA ALA A 56 -12.18 5.86 -2.21
C ALA A 56 -12.77 6.80 -1.15
N ARG A 57 -11.91 7.30 -0.26
CA ARG A 57 -12.26 8.40 0.64
C ARG A 57 -11.09 9.36 0.84
N ARG A 58 -11.42 10.65 1.01
CA ARG A 58 -10.46 11.74 1.24
C ARG A 58 -10.82 12.54 2.49
N LYS A 59 -9.87 13.33 2.98
CA LYS A 59 -10.00 14.04 4.26
C LYS A 59 -10.56 15.46 4.10
N VAL A 60 -11.66 15.76 4.81
CA VAL A 60 -12.39 17.05 4.72
C VAL A 60 -12.54 17.76 6.07
N GLY A 61 -11.52 17.63 6.91
CA GLY A 61 -11.43 18.25 8.24
C GLY A 61 -10.54 17.42 9.16
N SER A 62 -10.21 17.96 10.33
CA SER A 62 -9.30 17.31 11.31
C SER A 62 -9.61 15.84 11.56
N ASN A 63 -10.89 15.53 11.79
CA ASN A 63 -11.44 14.18 12.04
C ASN A 63 -12.61 13.82 11.09
N ARG A 64 -12.66 14.38 9.87
CA ARG A 64 -13.74 14.10 8.90
C ARG A 64 -13.20 13.54 7.60
N TRP A 65 -13.93 12.58 7.04
CA TRP A 65 -13.69 11.97 5.73
C TRP A 65 -14.99 11.97 4.93
N GLU A 66 -14.88 12.05 3.62
CA GLU A 66 -16.00 11.82 2.69
C GLU A 66 -15.67 10.66 1.75
N GLU A 67 -16.70 9.91 1.37
CA GLU A 67 -16.64 8.93 0.28
C GLU A 67 -16.50 9.68 -1.05
N VAL A 68 -15.74 9.11 -1.99
CA VAL A 68 -15.58 9.61 -3.35
C VAL A 68 -15.69 8.42 -4.29
N ARG A 69 -16.71 8.45 -5.15
CA ARG A 69 -16.98 7.46 -6.18
C ARG A 69 -16.18 7.82 -7.42
N ILE A 70 -15.25 6.93 -7.80
CA ILE A 70 -14.26 7.16 -8.85
C ILE A 70 -14.53 6.24 -10.04
N GLU A 71 -14.56 6.81 -11.24
CA GLU A 71 -14.50 6.07 -12.51
C GLU A 71 -13.11 6.22 -13.15
N PHE A 72 -12.60 5.14 -13.77
CA PHE A 72 -11.31 5.15 -14.46
C PHE A 72 -11.48 5.05 -15.98
N GLU A 73 -11.05 6.09 -16.69
CA GLU A 73 -11.17 6.15 -18.15
C GLU A 73 -9.81 6.35 -18.81
N TYR A 74 -9.57 5.80 -20.01
CA TYR A 74 -8.39 6.21 -20.77
C TYR A 74 -8.57 7.65 -21.29
N ASP A 75 -9.66 7.85 -22.03
CA ASP A 75 -10.14 9.15 -22.51
C ASP A 75 -11.40 9.52 -21.72
N SER A 76 -11.44 10.67 -21.03
CA SER A 76 -12.59 11.05 -20.16
C SER A 76 -13.97 11.03 -20.85
N LYS A 77 -14.00 11.11 -22.18
CA LYS A 77 -15.23 11.05 -23.00
C LYS A 77 -15.79 9.63 -23.17
N SER A 78 -15.01 8.59 -22.88
CA SER A 78 -15.47 7.20 -22.84
C SER A 78 -16.60 7.00 -21.84
N PHE A 79 -16.67 7.79 -20.77
CA PHE A 79 -17.77 7.80 -19.79
C PHE A 79 -19.15 7.92 -20.46
N LEU A 80 -19.25 8.78 -21.49
CA LEU A 80 -20.47 8.95 -22.29
C LEU A 80 -20.73 7.77 -23.24
N ALA A 81 -19.68 7.11 -23.74
CA ALA A 81 -19.79 5.95 -24.61
C ALA A 81 -20.26 4.70 -23.84
N HIS A 82 -19.77 4.55 -22.60
CA HIS A 82 -20.19 3.52 -21.65
C HIS A 82 -21.59 3.78 -21.06
N ARG A 83 -22.09 5.03 -21.17
CA ARG A 83 -23.42 5.48 -20.70
C ARG A 83 -23.59 5.41 -19.18
N HIS A 84 -22.54 5.74 -18.44
CA HIS A 84 -22.61 5.82 -16.99
C HIS A 84 -23.44 7.02 -16.53
N GLU A 85 -24.22 6.84 -15.46
CA GLU A 85 -25.10 7.88 -14.95
C GLU A 85 -24.28 8.96 -14.22
N PRO A 86 -24.28 10.23 -14.67
CA PRO A 86 -23.40 11.25 -14.11
C PRO A 86 -23.64 11.61 -12.63
N ASP A 87 -24.71 11.13 -12.00
CA ASP A 87 -24.95 11.24 -10.55
C ASP A 87 -24.36 10.07 -9.72
N GLY A 88 -23.89 9.01 -10.38
CA GLY A 88 -23.25 7.85 -9.77
C GLY A 88 -21.76 8.03 -9.46
N VAL A 89 -21.14 9.10 -9.96
CA VAL A 89 -19.70 9.39 -9.86
C VAL A 89 -19.46 10.78 -9.26
N ASP A 90 -18.37 10.93 -8.51
CA ASP A 90 -17.91 12.21 -7.94
C ASP A 90 -16.61 12.69 -8.61
N LEU A 91 -15.79 11.77 -9.10
CA LEU A 91 -14.48 12.01 -9.70
C LEU A 91 -14.22 11.05 -10.88
N ILE A 92 -13.79 11.59 -12.02
CA ILE A 92 -13.21 10.81 -13.12
C ILE A 92 -11.69 10.93 -13.06
N VAL A 93 -10.98 9.81 -12.98
CA VAL A 93 -9.52 9.76 -13.13
C VAL A 93 -9.21 9.24 -14.53
N CYS A 94 -8.54 10.04 -15.36
CA CYS A 94 -8.28 9.68 -16.76
C CYS A 94 -6.82 9.88 -17.19
N TRP A 95 -6.43 9.25 -18.30
CA TRP A 95 -5.15 9.58 -18.96
C TRP A 95 -5.24 10.90 -19.73
N THR A 96 -6.31 11.07 -20.53
CA THR A 96 -6.56 12.27 -21.35
C THR A 96 -7.92 12.90 -20.99
N HIS A 97 -7.95 14.20 -20.67
CA HIS A 97 -9.21 14.92 -20.50
C HIS A 97 -9.65 15.62 -21.79
N ASN A 98 -10.67 15.05 -22.43
CA ASN A 98 -11.21 15.44 -23.73
C ASN A 98 -12.75 15.65 -23.74
N TRP A 99 -13.43 15.47 -22.61
CA TRP A 99 -14.86 15.76 -22.44
C TRP A 99 -15.08 17.18 -21.91
N LYS A 100 -15.17 18.15 -22.83
CA LYS A 100 -15.32 19.59 -22.50
C LYS A 100 -16.66 19.93 -21.86
N GLU A 101 -17.66 19.10 -22.11
CA GLU A 101 -19.04 19.23 -21.63
C GLU A 101 -19.27 18.49 -20.29
N CYS A 102 -18.20 18.09 -19.59
CA CYS A 102 -18.28 17.39 -18.32
C CYS A 102 -19.03 18.22 -17.26
N PRO A 103 -20.03 17.66 -16.55
CA PRO A 103 -20.77 18.38 -15.51
C PRO A 103 -19.84 18.87 -14.38
N LYS A 104 -19.86 20.17 -14.10
CA LYS A 104 -18.99 20.86 -13.11
C LYS A 104 -19.01 20.34 -11.66
N ARG A 105 -19.85 19.36 -11.33
CA ARG A 105 -19.86 18.67 -10.02
C ARG A 105 -18.91 17.47 -9.98
N ILE A 106 -18.57 16.92 -11.15
CA ILE A 106 -17.66 15.79 -11.30
C ILE A 106 -16.26 16.38 -11.38
N GLU A 107 -15.40 16.01 -10.43
CA GLU A 107 -14.00 16.35 -10.44
C GLU A 107 -13.28 15.55 -11.54
N VAL A 108 -12.22 16.09 -12.16
CA VAL A 108 -11.45 15.36 -13.17
C VAL A 108 -9.97 15.45 -12.87
N ILE A 109 -9.32 14.30 -12.71
CA ILE A 109 -7.88 14.16 -12.52
C ILE A 109 -7.29 13.57 -13.80
N GLU A 110 -6.60 14.40 -14.57
CA GLU A 110 -5.86 13.99 -15.76
C GLU A 110 -4.43 13.58 -15.37
N LEU A 111 -4.14 12.28 -15.37
CA LEU A 111 -2.84 11.77 -14.91
C LEU A 111 -1.67 12.16 -15.83
N SER A 112 -1.91 12.38 -17.13
CA SER A 112 -0.84 12.75 -18.07
C SER A 112 -0.26 14.14 -17.81
N SER A 113 -1.11 15.14 -17.54
CA SER A 113 -0.65 16.50 -17.18
C SER A 113 0.00 16.55 -15.80
N LEU A 114 -0.34 15.63 -14.91
CA LEU A 114 0.24 15.54 -13.56
C LEU A 114 1.59 14.83 -13.49
N LEU A 115 2.02 14.05 -14.50
CA LEU A 115 3.25 13.24 -14.38
C LEU A 115 4.51 14.06 -14.08
N GLY A 116 4.70 15.23 -14.69
CA GLY A 116 5.87 16.08 -14.42
C GLY A 116 5.94 16.54 -12.95
N THR A 117 4.80 16.84 -12.36
CA THR A 117 4.67 17.21 -10.94
C THR A 117 4.76 15.97 -10.04
N ALA A 118 4.21 14.82 -10.46
CA ALA A 118 4.24 13.58 -9.70
C ALA A 118 5.63 12.96 -9.62
N GLU A 119 6.47 13.10 -10.66
CA GLU A 119 7.89 12.72 -10.60
C GLU A 119 8.67 13.60 -9.61
N GLN A 120 8.34 14.89 -9.52
CA GLN A 120 8.91 15.80 -8.51
C GLN A 120 8.46 15.42 -7.10
N ILE A 121 7.16 15.22 -6.87
CA ILE A 121 6.61 14.84 -5.56
C ILE A 121 7.12 13.46 -5.12
N ASP A 122 7.22 12.46 -6.00
CA ASP A 122 7.86 11.18 -5.65
C ASP A 122 9.36 11.35 -5.33
N SER A 123 10.03 12.31 -5.97
CA SER A 123 11.42 12.65 -5.65
C SER A 123 11.60 13.29 -4.27
N GLU A 124 10.63 14.06 -3.81
CA GLU A 124 10.57 14.62 -2.45
C GLU A 124 10.19 13.55 -1.41
N ILE A 125 9.29 12.62 -1.79
CA ILE A 125 8.85 11.48 -0.99
C ILE A 125 9.92 10.36 -0.91
N LYS A 126 11.15 10.54 -1.43
CA LYS A 126 12.26 9.56 -1.46
C LYS A 126 12.81 9.14 -0.08
N ILE A 127 12.00 8.42 0.68
CA ILE A 127 12.42 7.50 1.71
C ILE A 127 13.37 6.49 1.05
N LYS A 128 14.62 6.38 1.54
CA LYS A 128 15.59 5.37 1.09
C LYS A 128 15.06 3.97 1.40
N ARG A 129 14.30 3.40 0.45
CA ARG A 129 13.44 2.23 0.67
C ARG A 129 14.25 0.93 0.81
N GLN A 130 14.77 0.69 2.00
CA GLN A 130 15.45 -0.55 2.37
C GLN A 130 14.51 -1.75 2.16
N LEU A 131 15.07 -2.89 1.76
CA LEU A 131 14.31 -4.13 1.62
C LEU A 131 13.86 -4.62 3.01
N THR A 132 12.55 -4.82 3.16
CA THR A 132 11.99 -5.51 4.34
C THR A 132 12.56 -6.92 4.44
N ALA A 133 12.57 -7.50 5.65
CA ALA A 133 13.08 -8.85 5.86
C ALA A 133 12.42 -9.89 4.92
N TRP A 134 11.11 -9.77 4.69
CA TRP A 134 10.37 -10.58 3.72
C TRP A 134 10.84 -10.36 2.27
N GLN A 135 11.03 -9.11 1.82
CA GLN A 135 11.52 -8.82 0.46
C GLN A 135 12.96 -9.34 0.24
N ARG A 136 13.80 -9.30 1.29
CA ARG A 136 15.17 -9.82 1.28
C ARG A 136 15.17 -11.35 1.17
N PHE A 137 14.43 -12.02 2.04
CA PHE A 137 14.23 -13.47 2.03
C PHE A 137 13.65 -13.97 0.69
N CYS A 138 12.62 -13.30 0.17
CA CYS A 138 12.06 -13.57 -1.15
C CYS A 138 13.04 -13.34 -2.31
N ARG A 139 14.05 -12.49 -2.15
CA ARG A 139 15.09 -12.30 -3.18
C ARG A 139 16.08 -13.46 -3.14
N GLU A 140 16.60 -13.75 -1.96
CA GLU A 140 17.51 -14.87 -1.67
C GLU A 140 16.94 -16.20 -2.17
N LYS A 141 15.76 -16.60 -1.71
CA LYS A 141 15.19 -17.93 -2.02
C LYS A 141 14.77 -18.11 -3.48
N ARG A 142 14.45 -17.03 -4.21
CA ARG A 142 14.23 -17.11 -5.67
C ARG A 142 15.55 -17.27 -6.45
N LEU A 143 16.66 -16.72 -5.94
CA LEU A 143 17.98 -16.92 -6.53
C LEU A 143 18.53 -18.33 -6.25
N GLU A 144 18.07 -18.98 -5.17
CA GLU A 144 18.21 -20.42 -4.93
C GLU A 144 17.29 -21.30 -5.80
N GLY A 145 16.42 -20.70 -6.63
CA GLY A 145 15.54 -21.39 -7.57
C GLY A 145 14.15 -21.78 -7.06
N LEU A 146 13.81 -21.46 -5.80
CA LEU A 146 12.51 -21.82 -5.20
C LEU A 146 11.34 -21.03 -5.78
N ALA A 147 10.18 -21.68 -5.90
CA ALA A 147 8.94 -21.07 -6.34
C ALA A 147 8.31 -20.18 -5.24
N PHE A 148 7.55 -19.16 -5.64
CA PHE A 148 7.01 -18.15 -4.71
C PHE A 148 6.07 -18.73 -3.63
N ASP A 149 5.36 -19.82 -3.91
CA ASP A 149 4.51 -20.50 -2.92
C ASP A 149 5.35 -21.31 -1.90
N GLU A 150 6.45 -21.93 -2.34
CA GLU A 150 7.44 -22.58 -1.46
C GLU A 150 8.07 -21.55 -0.52
N ILE A 151 8.52 -20.43 -1.06
CA ILE A 151 9.07 -19.29 -0.29
C ILE A 151 8.04 -18.82 0.75
N ALA A 152 6.77 -18.70 0.38
CA ALA A 152 5.71 -18.32 1.31
C ALA A 152 5.43 -19.37 2.40
N LYS A 153 5.50 -20.67 2.07
CA LYS A 153 5.39 -21.78 3.04
C LYS A 153 6.56 -21.75 4.04
N ILE A 154 7.80 -21.60 3.56
CA ILE A 154 9.01 -21.58 4.41
C ILE A 154 8.98 -20.40 5.39
N TRP A 155 8.66 -19.20 4.91
CA TRP A 155 8.59 -18.00 5.75
C TRP A 155 7.51 -18.07 6.84
N LYS A 156 6.32 -18.58 6.51
CA LYS A 156 5.25 -18.85 7.51
C LYS A 156 5.75 -19.83 8.58
N ASN A 157 6.41 -20.91 8.18
CA ASN A 157 6.95 -21.92 9.10
C ASN A 157 8.06 -21.35 10.02
N GLN A 158 8.94 -20.49 9.48
CA GLN A 158 9.96 -19.80 10.28
C GLN A 158 9.34 -18.85 11.32
N LYS A 159 8.39 -17.98 10.92
CA LYS A 159 7.67 -17.11 11.87
C LYS A 159 6.94 -17.91 12.95
N ASN A 160 6.26 -18.99 12.58
CA ASN A 160 5.51 -19.80 13.55
C ASN A 160 6.44 -20.49 14.56
N LYS A 161 7.60 -21.02 14.13
CA LYS A 161 8.62 -21.56 15.06
C LYS A 161 9.17 -20.48 16.02
N HIS A 162 9.40 -19.26 15.52
CA HIS A 162 9.86 -18.15 16.35
C HIS A 162 8.82 -17.74 17.41
N LEU A 163 7.53 -17.66 17.06
CA LEU A 163 6.46 -17.38 18.03
C LEU A 163 6.37 -18.49 19.10
N GLN A 164 6.38 -19.76 18.68
CA GLN A 164 6.33 -20.92 19.59
C GLN A 164 7.45 -20.85 20.63
N HIS A 165 8.68 -20.57 20.21
CA HIS A 165 9.85 -20.49 21.10
C HIS A 165 9.76 -19.34 22.12
N PHE A 166 9.15 -18.20 21.78
CA PHE A 166 8.91 -17.11 22.72
C PHE A 166 7.77 -17.44 23.69
N THR A 167 6.66 -18.04 23.21
CA THR A 167 5.56 -18.46 24.11
C THR A 167 5.94 -19.59 25.07
N GLY A 168 6.96 -20.39 24.73
CA GLY A 168 7.48 -21.45 25.61
C GLY A 168 8.15 -20.93 26.89
N CYS A 169 8.67 -19.69 26.88
CA CYS A 169 9.37 -19.11 28.05
C CYS A 169 8.40 -18.62 29.15
N ALA A 170 7.14 -18.32 28.80
CA ALA A 170 6.14 -17.74 29.70
C ALA A 170 5.45 -18.76 30.65
N LYS A 171 6.20 -19.76 31.16
CA LYS A 171 5.66 -20.83 32.05
C LYS A 171 6.49 -21.10 33.30
N ILE A 172 7.12 -20.08 33.88
CA ILE A 172 7.52 -20.15 35.30
C ILE A 172 6.26 -19.93 36.16
N ARG A 173 5.65 -21.04 36.60
CA ARG A 173 4.39 -21.07 37.35
C ARG A 173 4.66 -20.80 38.83
N ALA A 174 4.67 -19.54 39.24
CA ALA A 174 4.80 -19.17 40.65
C ALA A 174 3.61 -19.73 41.48
N PRO A 175 3.87 -20.47 42.58
CA PRO A 175 2.82 -20.92 43.49
C PRO A 175 2.38 -19.76 44.39
N VAL A 176 1.20 -19.18 44.11
CA VAL A 176 0.62 -18.13 44.96
C VAL A 176 -0.19 -18.79 46.08
N THR A 177 0.38 -18.87 47.27
CA THR A 177 -0.29 -19.38 48.48
C THR A 177 0.01 -18.52 49.70
N PHE A 178 -1.02 -18.29 50.50
CA PHE A 178 -1.03 -17.76 51.87
C PHE A 178 -0.89 -16.24 52.13
N THR A 179 -2.08 -15.63 52.34
CA THR A 179 -2.51 -15.04 53.64
C THR A 179 -2.05 -13.62 54.02
N LEU A 180 -3.03 -12.83 54.51
CA LEU A 180 -2.84 -11.49 55.08
C LEU A 180 -2.50 -11.50 56.59
N CYS A 181 -1.29 -11.06 56.93
CA CYS A 181 -0.91 -10.23 58.10
C CYS A 181 0.63 -10.07 58.08
N GLY A 182 1.26 -9.01 58.58
CA GLY A 182 0.74 -7.77 59.17
C GLY A 182 1.82 -7.08 60.01
N LEU A 183 2.10 -5.80 59.72
CA LEU A 183 2.88 -4.83 60.52
C LEU A 183 4.42 -4.95 60.70
N THR A 184 5.01 -3.75 60.85
CA THR A 184 6.25 -3.35 61.58
C THR A 184 7.68 -3.59 61.03
N THR A 185 8.34 -2.45 60.69
CA THR A 185 9.77 -2.05 60.90
C THR A 185 10.93 -2.92 60.38
N ALA A 186 12.02 -2.45 59.76
CA ALA A 186 12.56 -1.15 59.36
C ALA A 186 13.95 -1.37 58.69
N HIS A 187 14.57 -0.28 58.18
CA HIS A 187 16.00 -0.13 57.83
C HIS A 187 16.65 -0.96 56.68
N SER A 188 16.64 -0.35 55.49
CA SER A 188 17.83 0.07 54.72
C SER A 188 19.02 -0.90 54.51
N LEU A 189 19.28 -1.22 53.24
CA LEU A 189 20.61 -1.01 52.63
C LEU A 189 20.49 -0.76 51.09
N LYS A 190 21.55 -0.23 50.46
CA LYS A 190 21.56 0.21 49.06
C LYS A 190 22.26 -0.78 48.13
N THR A 191 21.74 -0.98 46.92
CA THR A 191 22.55 -1.30 45.72
C THR A 191 21.88 -0.79 44.44
N THR A 192 22.67 -0.14 43.58
CA THR A 192 22.30 0.27 42.22
C THR A 192 22.83 -0.76 41.22
N PHE A 193 22.10 -1.06 40.14
CA PHE A 193 22.64 -1.90 39.05
C PHE A 193 22.29 -1.41 37.63
N TRP A 194 23.22 -0.61 37.10
CA TRP A 194 23.69 -0.47 35.71
C TRP A 194 22.75 -0.41 34.48
N LYS A 195 22.93 0.69 33.72
CA LYS A 195 22.81 0.75 32.25
C LYS A 195 24.16 0.36 31.59
N LYS A 196 24.14 -0.56 30.61
CA LYS A 196 25.12 -0.89 29.53
C LYS A 196 24.89 -2.36 29.15
N GLU A 197 25.27 -2.93 28.00
CA GLU A 197 25.88 -2.53 26.71
C GLU A 197 24.99 -3.20 25.61
N GLU A 198 24.86 -2.86 24.32
CA GLU A 198 25.64 -2.16 23.27
C GLU A 198 26.89 -2.88 22.71
N LEU A 199 26.77 -3.39 21.48
CA LEU A 199 27.81 -4.04 20.62
C LEU A 199 28.30 -5.41 21.12
N TRP A 200 28.28 -6.50 20.32
CA TRP A 200 29.27 -6.95 19.31
C TRP A 200 28.88 -8.40 18.91
N LEU A 201 29.32 -9.14 17.87
CA LEU A 201 30.10 -9.04 16.60
C LEU A 201 29.65 -10.29 15.76
N ASN A 202 29.84 -10.46 14.44
CA ASN A 202 30.50 -9.68 13.38
C ASN A 202 29.49 -9.47 12.21
#